data_AF-A0A1H4VD27-F1
#
_entry.id   AF-A0A1H4VD27-F1
#
_cell.length_a   1.000
_cell.length_b   1.000
_cell.length_c   1.000
_cell.angle_alpha   90.00
_cell.angle_beta   90.00
_cell.angle_gamma   90.00
#
_symmetry.space_group_name_H-M   'P 1'
#
loop_
_entity.id
_entity.type
_entity.pdbx_description
1 polymer ?
#
loop_
_entity_poly.entity_id
_entity_poly.type
_entity_poly.pdbx_seq_one_letter_code
_entity_poly.pdbx_strand_id
1 'polypeptide(L)'
;MQMTVKAETTYEDGQLEKEFPIDIEAPPEAAEGEDALGDWGNDYLLEHAIGDGKHQNSNGLYEVTILECSDRPDLVGYTATGQG
;
A
#
# COMPACT_ATOMS: atom_id res chain seq x y z
N MET A 1 3.05 -4.42 13.37
CA MET A 1 2.64 -3.02 13.63
C MET A 1 1.27 -2.88 13.02
N GLN A 2 0.29 -2.47 13.83
CA GLN A 2 -1.09 -2.39 13.39
C GLN A 2 -1.39 -1.02 12.79
N MET A 3 -1.85 -1.00 11.54
CA MET A 3 -2.24 0.21 10.84
C MET A 3 -3.46 -0.03 9.95
N THR A 4 -4.22 1.02 9.67
CA THR A 4 -5.34 0.99 8.72
C THR A 4 -4.85 1.53 7.38
N VAL A 5 -5.07 0.75 6.32
CA VAL A 5 -4.73 1.15 4.95
C VAL A 5 -5.97 1.17 4.06
N LYS A 6 -5.93 2.03 3.05
CA LYS A 6 -6.82 2.02 1.89
C LYS A 6 -6.05 1.41 0.72
N ALA A 7 -6.45 0.21 0.31
CA ALA A 7 -5.99 -0.37 -0.94
C ALA A 7 -6.96 0.05 -2.05
N GLU A 8 -6.41 0.56 -3.14
CA GLU A 8 -7.11 1.00 -4.33
C GLU A 8 -6.48 0.32 -5.55
N THR A 9 -7.31 -0.08 -6.50
CA THR A 9 -6.83 -0.70 -7.71
C THR A 9 -7.68 -0.25 -8.89
N THR A 10 -7.03 0.39 -9.85
CA THR A 10 -7.66 0.95 -11.03
C THR A 10 -7.37 0.08 -12.23
N TYR A 11 -8.42 -0.43 -12.87
CA TYR A 11 -8.40 -1.18 -14.12
C TYR A 11 -9.08 -0.35 -15.23
N GLU A 12 -8.98 -0.77 -16.49
CA GLU A 12 -9.66 -0.10 -17.62
C GLU A 12 -11.19 -0.06 -17.49
N ASP A 13 -11.81 -1.10 -16.90
CA ASP A 13 -13.27 -1.24 -16.79
C ASP A 13 -13.84 -0.72 -15.45
N GLY A 14 -12.97 -0.36 -14.50
CA GLY A 14 -13.42 0.11 -13.20
C GLY A 14 -12.33 0.18 -12.13
N GLN A 15 -12.74 0.68 -10.96
CA GLN A 15 -11.89 0.88 -9.80
C GLN A 15 -12.41 0.05 -8.63
N LEU A 16 -11.49 -0.54 -7.88
CA LEU A 16 -11.76 -1.19 -6.60
C LEU A 16 -11.07 -0.41 -5.50
N GLU A 17 -11.79 -0.18 -4.41
CA GLU A 17 -11.22 0.39 -3.19
C GLU A 17 -11.69 -0.41 -1.98
N LYS A 18 -10.79 -0.59 -1.02
CA LYS A 18 -11.10 -1.25 0.25
C LYS A 18 -10.20 -0.75 1.36
N GLU A 19 -10.84 -0.45 2.48
CA GLU A 19 -10.16 -0.08 3.71
C GLU A 19 -10.15 -1.27 4.67
N PHE A 20 -8.99 -1.58 5.23
CA PHE A 20 -8.85 -2.64 6.20
C PHE A 20 -7.61 -2.46 7.09
N PRO A 21 -7.65 -3.00 8.32
CA PRO A 21 -6.47 -3.05 9.16
C PRO A 21 -5.50 -4.12 8.63
N ILE A 22 -4.21 -3.78 8.64
CA ILE A 22 -3.09 -4.68 8.36
C ILE A 22 -2.14 -4.73 9.57
N ASP A 23 -1.41 -5.82 9.68
CA ASP A 23 -0.30 -5.95 10.62
C ASP A 23 0.97 -6.26 9.83
N ILE A 24 1.87 -5.29 9.74
CA ILE A 24 3.13 -5.38 8.98
C ILE A 24 4.31 -4.93 9.83
N GLU A 25 5.53 -5.21 9.38
CA GLU A 25 6.73 -4.74 10.09
C GLU A 25 6.84 -3.22 10.00
N ALA A 26 7.36 -2.59 11.07
CA ALA A 26 7.61 -1.16 11.07
C ALA A 26 8.61 -0.80 9.96
N PRO A 27 8.39 0.27 9.16
CA PRO A 27 9.40 0.69 8.21
C PRO A 27 10.67 1.13 8.93
N PRO A 28 11.84 1.04 8.25
CA PRO A 28 13.05 1.67 8.73
C PRO A 28 12.80 3.15 9.03
N GLU A 29 13.58 3.71 9.95
CA GLU A 29 13.50 5.15 10.19
C GLU A 29 13.87 5.89 8.91
N ALA A 30 13.19 6.99 8.58
CA ALA A 30 13.44 7.75 7.35
C ALA A 30 14.92 8.25 7.24
N ALA A 31 15.66 8.20 8.35
CA ALA A 31 17.10 8.48 8.42
C ALA A 31 17.99 7.35 7.84
N GLU A 32 17.48 6.15 7.60
CA GLU A 32 18.25 5.00 7.10
C GLU A 32 18.43 4.98 5.57
N GLY A 33 17.89 5.97 4.85
CA GLY A 33 18.14 6.19 3.43
C GLY A 33 16.89 6.64 2.66
N GLU A 34 17.07 7.49 1.64
CA GLU A 34 15.99 8.09 0.84
C GLU A 34 15.07 7.05 0.15
N ASP A 35 15.56 5.84 -0.14
CA ASP A 35 14.79 4.77 -0.79
C ASP A 35 14.26 3.69 0.17
N ALA A 36 14.69 3.66 1.44
CA ALA A 36 14.35 2.56 2.35
C ALA A 36 12.85 2.48 2.67
N LEU A 37 12.20 3.65 2.79
CA LEU A 37 10.74 3.74 2.96
C LEU A 37 9.99 3.35 1.68
N GLY A 38 10.53 3.71 0.52
CA GLY A 38 10.00 3.36 -0.80
C GLY A 38 10.02 1.85 -1.05
N ASP A 39 11.15 1.22 -0.73
CA ASP A 39 11.33 -0.23 -0.86
C ASP A 39 10.39 -0.97 0.09
N TRP A 40 10.31 -0.54 1.35
CA TRP A 40 9.36 -1.09 2.33
C TRP A 40 7.90 -0.94 1.88
N GLY A 41 7.51 0.23 1.35
CA GLY A 41 6.16 0.44 0.86
C GLY A 41 5.82 -0.50 -0.30
N ASN A 42 6.76 -0.73 -1.20
CA ASN A 42 6.56 -1.68 -2.30
C ASN A 42 6.53 -3.14 -1.82
N ASP A 43 7.38 -3.54 -0.88
CA ASP A 43 7.46 -4.93 -0.43
C ASP A 43 6.28 -5.30 0.49
N TYR A 44 5.89 -4.41 1.40
CA TYR A 44 4.90 -4.68 2.45
C TYR A 44 3.52 -4.05 2.21
N LEU A 45 3.41 -2.88 1.55
CA LEU A 45 2.06 -2.31 1.30
C LEU A 45 1.46 -2.88 0.01
N LEU A 46 2.25 -3.03 -1.06
CA LEU A 46 1.71 -3.57 -2.31
C LEU A 46 1.38 -5.06 -2.22
N GLU A 47 1.91 -5.83 -1.26
CA GLU A 47 1.43 -7.20 -1.00
C GLU A 47 -0.07 -7.22 -0.64
N HIS A 48 -0.56 -6.11 -0.07
CA HIS A 48 -1.94 -5.92 0.34
C HIS A 48 -2.78 -5.21 -0.72
N ALA A 49 -2.25 -4.95 -1.92
CA ALA A 49 -3.04 -4.47 -3.03
C ALA A 49 -4.20 -5.43 -3.33
N ILE A 50 -5.36 -4.87 -3.68
CA ILE A 50 -6.58 -5.66 -3.87
C ILE A 50 -6.78 -6.05 -5.34
N GLY A 51 -6.54 -7.33 -5.64
CA GLY A 51 -6.93 -7.92 -6.90
C GLY A 51 -8.41 -8.34 -6.91
N ASP A 52 -9.16 -8.07 -8.00
CA ASP A 52 -10.50 -8.66 -8.16
C ASP A 52 -10.47 -10.16 -8.50
N GLY A 53 -9.26 -10.70 -8.78
CA GLY A 53 -9.07 -12.05 -9.33
C GLY A 53 -9.61 -12.22 -10.76
N LYS A 54 -10.40 -11.27 -11.28
CA LYS A 54 -10.93 -11.27 -12.66
C LYS A 54 -9.99 -10.65 -13.68
N HIS A 55 -9.10 -9.76 -13.24
CA HIS A 55 -8.20 -8.96 -14.08
C HIS A 55 -6.74 -9.45 -14.03
N GLN A 56 -6.51 -10.77 -13.87
CA GLN A 56 -5.17 -11.37 -13.70
C GLN A 56 -4.18 -11.16 -14.88
N ASN A 57 -4.63 -10.60 -16.00
CA ASN A 57 -3.79 -10.26 -17.17
C ASN A 57 -4.06 -8.84 -17.69
N SER A 58 -4.72 -8.00 -16.89
CA SER A 58 -4.98 -6.60 -17.25
C SER A 58 -4.02 -5.72 -16.46
N ASN A 59 -3.47 -4.71 -17.14
CA ASN A 59 -2.63 -3.72 -16.48
C ASN A 59 -3.47 -2.99 -15.42
N GLY A 60 -3.14 -3.21 -14.16
CA GLY A 60 -3.76 -2.56 -13.01
C GLY A 60 -2.80 -1.56 -12.38
N LEU A 61 -3.31 -0.37 -12.06
CA LEU A 61 -2.62 0.53 -11.15
C LEU A 61 -3.03 0.16 -9.73
N TYR A 62 -2.07 -0.28 -8.92
CA TYR A 62 -2.28 -0.64 -7.52
C TYR A 62 -1.79 0.51 -6.64
N GLU A 63 -2.61 0.98 -5.72
CA GLU A 63 -2.27 2.06 -4.80
C GLU A 63 -2.66 1.64 -3.38
N VAL A 64 -1.75 1.76 -2.43
CA VAL A 64 -2.04 1.44 -1.02
C VAL A 64 -1.61 2.62 -0.16
N THR A 65 -2.59 3.26 0.47
CA THR A 65 -2.41 4.48 1.27
C THR A 65 -2.61 4.18 2.75
N ILE A 66 -1.71 4.65 3.60
CA ILE A 66 -1.84 4.52 5.05
C ILE A 66 -2.79 5.61 5.57
N LEU A 67 -3.89 5.20 6.19
CA LEU A 67 -4.90 6.10 6.74
C LEU A 67 -4.69 6.37 8.23
N GLU A 68 -4.27 5.34 8.98
CA GLU A 68 -4.08 5.46 10.42
C GLU A 68 -2.95 4.53 10.86
N CYS A 69 -2.01 5.06 11.65
CA CYS A 69 -0.94 4.26 12.25
C CYS A 69 -0.60 4.85 13.63
N SER A 70 -0.92 4.11 14.69
CA SER A 70 -0.69 4.57 16.07
C SER A 70 0.78 4.54 16.46
N ASP A 71 1.54 3.55 15.97
CA ASP A 71 2.97 3.41 16.26
C ASP A 71 3.82 4.43 15.50
N ARG A 72 3.45 4.76 14.26
CA ARG A 72 4.17 5.68 13.36
C ARG A 72 3.19 6.62 12.65
N PRO A 73 2.66 7.65 13.34
CA PRO A 73 1.71 8.60 12.75
C PRO A 73 2.31 9.42 11.59
N ASP A 74 3.64 9.50 11.50
CA ASP A 74 4.38 10.15 10.40
C ASP A 74 4.14 9.46 9.04
N LEU A 75 3.74 8.18 9.05
CA LEU A 75 3.43 7.43 7.83
C LEU A 75 2.02 7.68 7.30
N VAL A 76 1.16 8.34 8.08
CA VAL A 76 -0.22 8.61 7.66
C VAL A 76 -0.20 9.54 6.45
N GLY A 77 -0.87 9.13 5.37
CA GLY A 77 -0.83 9.80 4.07
C GLY A 77 0.28 9.33 3.13
N TYR A 78 1.14 8.39 3.57
CA TYR A 78 2.06 7.71 2.66
C TYR A 78 1.29 6.77 1.73
N THR A 79 1.64 6.81 0.44
CA THR A 79 1.02 5.98 -0.59
C THR A 79 2.10 5.22 -1.35
N ALA A 80 2.02 3.89 -1.35
CA ALA A 80 2.79 3.03 -2.24
C ALA A 80 1.99 2.79 -3.52
N THR A 81 2.64 2.90 -4.68
CA THR A 81 2.01 2.63 -5.97
C THR A 81 2.80 1.60 -6.76
N GLY A 82 2.07 0.69 -7.39
CA GLY A 82 2.61 -0.40 -8.20
C GLY A 82 1.85 -0.55 -9.51
N GLN A 83 2.46 -1.19 -10.48
CA GLN A 83 1.84 -1.56 -11.75
C GLN A 83 2.14 -3.03 -12.02
N GLY A 84 1.12 -3.78 -12.46
CA GLY A 84 1.23 -5.19 -12.81
C GLY A 84 0.22 -5.59 -13.87
#